data_AF-A0A4Q7KQ44-F1
#
_entry.id   AF-A0A4Q7KQ44-F1
#
_cell.length_a   1.000
_cell.length_b   1.000
_cell.length_c   1.000
_cell.angle_alpha   90.00
_cell.angle_beta   90.00
_cell.angle_gamma   90.00
#
_symmetry.space_group_name_H-M   'P 1'
#
loop_
_entity.id
_entity.type
_entity.pdbx_description
1 polymer ?
#
loop_
_entity_poly.entity_id
_entity_poly.type
_entity_poly.pdbx_seq_one_letter_code
_entity_poly.pdbx_strand_id
1 'polypeptide(L)'
;MPSTSLPRKGFAAACVALGLAACGQGDEQQSSPRNYLSIDPCALLTADEVAPYLVESDRLAEPQARREDFSAQPRCVWRRPDRAFFVELSLRPPAADSERVESRKLAVGGNPAYLSPDGRHTCRLEVDTGGVSVLMDVAPGSRSAVDDDGDVCAEVTTSVTTVLGRLRW
;
A
#
# COMPACT_ATOMS: atom_id res chain seq x y z
N MET A 1 -70.02 -17.49 31.04
CA MET A 1 -70.29 -16.21 30.34
C MET A 1 -69.71 -16.31 28.93
N PRO A 2 -70.55 -16.44 27.89
CA PRO A 2 -70.10 -16.45 26.50
C PRO A 2 -70.13 -15.03 25.92
N SER A 3 -69.06 -14.60 25.25
CA SER A 3 -69.08 -13.43 24.38
C SER A 3 -69.02 -13.88 22.93
N THR A 4 -70.16 -13.72 22.26
CA THR A 4 -70.38 -13.78 20.82
C THR A 4 -69.80 -12.55 20.11
N SER A 5 -69.11 -12.75 18.99
CA SER A 5 -69.15 -11.83 17.83
C SER A 5 -68.70 -12.55 16.56
N LEU A 6 -69.62 -12.72 15.61
CA LEU A 6 -69.40 -13.12 14.21
C LEU A 6 -69.12 -11.85 13.34
N PRO A 7 -69.18 -11.89 11.99
CA PRO A 7 -68.09 -12.22 11.07
C PRO A 7 -67.83 -11.07 10.06
N ARG A 8 -66.77 -11.14 9.24
CA ARG A 8 -66.75 -10.39 7.96
C ARG A 8 -65.79 -11.00 6.93
N LYS A 9 -66.40 -11.59 5.89
CA LYS A 9 -66.10 -11.44 4.45
C LYS A 9 -64.62 -11.20 4.13
N GLY A 10 -63.85 -12.14 3.60
CA GLY A 10 -64.09 -12.88 2.36
C GLY A 10 -63.43 -12.13 1.20
N PHE A 11 -62.26 -12.59 0.77
CA PHE A 11 -61.76 -12.51 -0.61
C PHE A 11 -60.67 -13.58 -0.77
N ALA A 12 -61.00 -14.66 -1.49
CA ALA A 12 -60.00 -15.50 -2.13
C ALA A 12 -59.72 -14.89 -3.51
N ALA A 13 -58.44 -14.65 -3.80
CA ALA A 13 -57.95 -14.48 -5.15
C ALA A 13 -56.56 -15.12 -5.22
N ALA A 14 -56.51 -16.33 -5.75
CA ALA A 14 -55.30 -16.95 -6.22
C ALA A 14 -54.95 -16.36 -7.59
N CYS A 15 -53.69 -16.01 -7.83
CA CYS A 15 -53.08 -15.98 -9.16
C CYS A 15 -51.59 -16.29 -9.02
N VAL A 16 -51.19 -17.37 -9.66
CA VAL A 16 -49.83 -17.87 -9.86
C VAL A 16 -49.08 -16.90 -10.79
N ALA A 17 -47.82 -16.61 -10.48
CA ALA A 17 -46.84 -16.16 -11.47
C ALA A 17 -45.46 -16.75 -11.13
N LEU A 18 -45.05 -17.76 -11.92
CA LEU A 18 -43.64 -18.09 -12.10
C LEU A 18 -42.97 -16.91 -12.82
N GLY A 19 -41.85 -16.44 -12.28
CA GLY A 19 -41.05 -15.37 -12.87
C GLY A 19 -39.58 -15.53 -12.54
N LEU A 20 -38.87 -16.20 -13.45
CA LEU A 20 -37.52 -15.92 -13.94
C LEU A 20 -36.37 -15.68 -12.95
N ALA A 21 -35.32 -16.48 -13.15
CA ALA A 21 -33.97 -16.23 -12.68
C ALA A 21 -33.56 -14.76 -12.90
N ALA A 22 -33.04 -14.13 -11.85
CA ALA A 22 -32.18 -12.98 -11.98
C ALA A 22 -31.09 -13.11 -10.92
N CYS A 23 -29.86 -13.18 -11.42
CA CYS A 23 -28.63 -13.27 -10.65
C CYS A 23 -28.67 -12.26 -9.49
N GLY A 24 -28.47 -12.74 -8.27
CA GLY A 24 -28.04 -11.87 -7.18
C GLY A 24 -26.76 -11.21 -7.66
N GLN A 25 -26.87 -9.92 -7.99
CA GLN A 25 -25.75 -9.05 -8.28
C GLN A 25 -24.82 -9.15 -7.07
N GLY A 26 -23.73 -9.89 -7.24
CA GLY A 26 -22.56 -9.64 -6.41
C GLY A 26 -22.28 -8.17 -6.59
N ASP A 27 -22.29 -7.43 -5.49
CA ASP A 27 -21.66 -6.13 -5.42
C ASP A 27 -20.21 -6.34 -5.85
N GLU A 28 -19.95 -6.25 -7.16
CA GLU A 28 -18.66 -5.84 -7.66
C GLU A 28 -18.50 -4.43 -7.12
N GLN A 29 -17.98 -4.37 -5.90
CA GLN A 29 -17.51 -3.17 -5.25
C GLN A 29 -16.33 -2.72 -6.11
N GLN A 30 -16.67 -2.09 -7.22
CA GLN A 30 -15.81 -1.36 -8.12
C GLN A 30 -15.25 -0.23 -7.27
N SER A 31 -14.22 -0.60 -6.52
CA SER A 31 -13.30 0.30 -5.85
C SER A 31 -12.85 1.22 -6.96
N SER A 32 -13.37 2.46 -6.98
CA SER A 32 -12.93 3.43 -7.97
C SER A 32 -11.40 3.42 -7.96
N PRO A 33 -10.73 3.31 -9.12
CA PRO A 33 -9.28 3.20 -9.16
C PRO A 33 -8.71 4.30 -8.28
N ARG A 34 -7.96 3.92 -7.24
CA ARG A 34 -7.34 4.89 -6.33
C ARG A 34 -6.54 5.83 -7.22
N ASN A 35 -6.89 7.12 -7.23
CA ASN A 35 -6.17 8.09 -8.05
C ASN A 35 -4.84 8.41 -7.39
N TYR A 36 -3.90 7.47 -7.49
CA TYR A 36 -2.59 7.58 -6.86
C TYR A 36 -1.73 8.67 -7.51
N LEU A 37 -2.04 9.05 -8.75
CA LEU A 37 -1.33 10.09 -9.51
C LEU A 37 -1.41 11.48 -8.85
N SER A 38 -2.45 11.75 -8.06
CA SER A 38 -2.59 13.01 -7.32
C SER A 38 -1.92 13.02 -5.95
N ILE A 39 -1.38 11.89 -5.50
CA ILE A 39 -0.73 11.76 -4.19
C ILE A 39 0.71 12.26 -4.33
N ASP A 40 1.15 13.07 -3.37
CA ASP A 40 2.55 13.49 -3.26
C ASP A 40 3.32 12.51 -2.35
N PRO A 41 4.22 11.67 -2.90
CA PRO A 41 4.97 10.72 -2.08
C PRO A 41 5.94 11.39 -1.12
N CYS A 42 6.39 12.62 -1.41
CA CYS A 42 7.28 13.35 -0.50
C CYS A 42 6.58 13.78 0.80
N ALA A 43 5.24 13.83 0.80
CA ALA A 43 4.45 14.11 1.99
C ALA A 43 4.13 12.85 2.82
N LEU A 44 4.44 11.65 2.31
CA LEU A 44 4.11 10.38 2.96
C LEU A 44 5.16 9.90 3.95
N LEU A 45 6.37 10.47 3.92
CA LEU A 45 7.44 10.25 4.89
C LEU A 45 8.06 11.59 5.29
N THR A 46 8.33 11.75 6.57
CA THR A 46 9.00 12.93 7.11
C THR A 46 10.52 12.80 7.02
N ALA A 47 11.24 13.91 7.12
CA ALA A 47 12.70 13.88 7.16
C ALA A 47 13.24 13.04 8.34
N ASP A 48 12.57 13.09 9.49
CA ASP A 48 12.96 12.32 10.69
C ASP A 48 12.77 10.81 10.51
N GLU A 49 11.74 10.39 9.76
CA GLU A 49 11.54 8.96 9.44
C GLU A 49 12.55 8.43 8.44
N VAL A 50 13.13 9.31 7.61
CA VAL A 50 14.09 8.94 6.58
C VAL A 50 15.54 9.08 7.06
N ALA A 51 15.81 9.99 7.99
CA ALA A 51 17.13 10.30 8.50
C ALA A 51 17.92 9.05 8.99
N PRO A 52 17.32 8.06 9.70
CA PRO A 52 18.04 6.87 10.16
C PRO A 52 18.70 6.07 9.04
N TYR A 53 18.11 6.02 7.84
CA TYR A 53 18.66 5.32 6.68
C TYR A 53 19.86 6.03 6.07
N LEU A 54 19.99 7.35 6.26
CA LEU A 54 20.94 8.20 5.54
C LEU A 54 22.10 8.69 6.43
N VAL A 55 22.32 8.04 7.57
CA VAL A 55 23.41 8.35 8.50
C VAL A 55 24.74 7.79 7.99
N GLU A 56 25.76 8.65 7.92
CA GLU A 56 27.14 8.29 7.50
C GLU A 56 28.20 8.78 8.51
N SER A 57 27.87 9.83 9.28
CA SER A 57 28.75 10.40 10.31
C SER A 57 27.88 11.13 11.34
N ASP A 58 28.46 11.49 12.49
CA ASP A 58 27.78 12.18 13.60
C ASP A 58 27.20 13.56 13.21
N ARG A 59 27.41 13.99 11.95
CA ARG A 59 26.73 15.13 11.33
C ARG A 59 25.49 14.66 10.59
N LEU A 60 24.36 14.85 11.25
CA LEU A 60 23.03 14.81 10.65
C LEU A 60 22.93 15.95 9.62
N ALA A 61 22.93 15.59 8.33
CA ALA A 61 22.44 16.49 7.29
C ALA A 61 20.98 16.12 7.06
N GLU A 62 20.08 17.10 7.08
CA GLU A 62 18.67 16.85 6.76
C GLU A 62 18.57 16.26 5.34
N PRO A 63 17.93 15.09 5.18
CA PRO A 63 17.77 14.50 3.86
C PRO A 63 16.89 15.39 2.99
N GLN A 64 17.39 15.75 1.81
CA GLN A 64 16.64 16.56 0.88
C GLN A 64 15.70 15.67 0.07
N ALA A 65 14.40 15.86 0.27
CA ALA A 65 13.36 15.26 -0.54
C ALA A 65 13.33 15.92 -1.92
N ARG A 66 13.40 15.12 -2.98
CA ARG A 66 13.18 15.58 -4.35
C ARG A 66 12.08 14.75 -4.98
N ARG A 67 11.03 15.43 -5.43
CA ARG A 67 10.03 14.83 -6.29
C ARG A 67 10.63 14.59 -7.67
N GLU A 68 10.49 13.36 -8.15
CA GLU A 68 10.98 12.96 -9.46
C GLU A 68 9.92 12.14 -10.20
N ASP A 69 9.00 12.82 -10.89
CA ASP A 69 7.98 12.13 -11.67
C ASP A 69 8.65 11.44 -12.89
N PHE A 70 8.83 10.13 -12.84
CA PHE A 70 9.36 9.33 -13.97
C PHE A 70 8.22 8.53 -14.59
N SER A 71 8.04 8.63 -15.91
CA SER A 71 6.97 7.93 -16.65
C SER A 71 5.57 8.12 -16.04
N ALA A 72 5.29 9.34 -15.56
CA ALA A 72 4.05 9.73 -14.87
C ALA A 72 3.77 8.99 -13.55
N GLN A 73 4.75 8.32 -12.95
CA GLN A 73 4.62 7.68 -11.64
C GLN A 73 5.08 8.67 -10.56
N PRO A 74 4.23 9.01 -9.58
CA PRO A 74 4.64 9.83 -8.45
C PRO A 74 5.76 9.14 -7.68
N ARG A 75 6.87 9.85 -7.51
CA ARG A 75 8.04 9.36 -6.78
C ARG A 75 8.71 10.46 -5.99
N CYS A 76 9.15 10.11 -4.78
CA CYS A 76 10.03 10.93 -3.97
C CYS A 76 11.35 10.21 -3.73
N VAL A 77 12.45 10.95 -3.85
CA VAL A 77 13.79 10.46 -3.56
C VAL A 77 14.40 11.36 -2.48
N TRP A 78 14.83 10.76 -1.39
CA TRP A 78 15.68 11.38 -0.39
C TRP A 78 17.10 10.90 -0.60
N ARG A 79 18.01 11.84 -0.81
CA ARG A 79 19.42 11.54 -1.02
C ARG A 79 20.27 12.67 -0.47
N ARG A 80 21.51 12.34 -0.13
CA ARG A 80 22.53 13.37 0.09
C ARG A 80 23.14 13.77 -1.26
N PRO A 81 23.37 15.07 -1.53
CA PRO A 81 23.83 15.55 -2.84
C PRO A 81 25.13 14.93 -3.36
N ASP A 82 25.95 14.36 -2.47
CA ASP A 82 27.31 13.91 -2.74
C ASP A 82 27.51 12.38 -2.61
N ARG A 83 26.43 11.59 -2.51
CA ARG A 83 26.52 10.16 -2.17
C ARG A 83 25.53 9.28 -2.94
N ALA A 84 25.84 7.98 -2.93
CA ALA A 84 25.07 6.92 -3.58
C ALA A 84 23.95 6.31 -2.69
N PHE A 85 23.82 6.77 -1.44
CA PHE A 85 22.77 6.32 -0.52
C PHE A 85 21.46 7.05 -0.81
N PHE A 86 20.35 6.31 -0.76
CA PHE A 86 19.05 6.87 -1.05
C PHE A 86 17.94 6.14 -0.31
N VAL A 87 16.84 6.86 -0.14
CA VAL A 87 15.50 6.31 0.10
C VAL A 87 14.64 6.78 -1.05
N GLU A 88 13.96 5.86 -1.71
CA GLU A 88 12.99 6.12 -2.75
C GLU A 88 11.62 5.59 -2.30
N LEU A 89 10.58 6.41 -2.49
CA LEU A 89 9.19 6.01 -2.32
C LEU A 89 8.43 6.32 -3.62
N SER A 90 7.77 5.33 -4.19
CA SER A 90 6.98 5.48 -5.41
C SER A 90 5.60 4.83 -5.31
N LEU A 91 4.65 5.42 -6.04
CA LEU A 91 3.31 4.88 -6.23
C LEU A 91 3.16 4.54 -7.70
N ARG A 92 2.88 3.27 -8.01
CA ARG A 92 2.88 2.77 -9.38
C ARG A 92 1.84 1.67 -9.60
N PRO A 93 1.47 1.33 -10.84
CA PRO A 93 0.73 0.10 -11.10
C PRO A 93 1.51 -1.12 -10.59
N PRO A 94 0.84 -2.18 -10.11
CA PRO A 94 1.52 -3.41 -9.71
C PRO A 94 2.39 -3.97 -10.83
N ALA A 95 3.63 -4.32 -10.49
CA ALA A 95 4.51 -5.01 -11.41
C ALA A 95 3.89 -6.35 -11.84
N ALA A 96 4.14 -6.75 -13.09
CA ALA A 96 3.71 -8.05 -13.57
C ALA A 96 4.43 -9.17 -12.79
N ASP A 97 3.80 -10.33 -12.61
CA ASP A 97 4.43 -11.45 -11.88
C ASP A 97 5.78 -11.87 -12.48
N SER A 98 5.96 -11.70 -13.80
CA SER A 98 7.22 -11.94 -14.49
C SER A 98 8.36 -11.01 -14.07
N GLU A 99 8.05 -9.84 -13.51
CA GLU A 99 9.03 -8.87 -12.99
C GLU A 99 9.40 -9.15 -11.53
N ARG A 100 8.72 -10.10 -10.87
CA ARG A 100 8.85 -10.43 -9.45
C ARG A 100 9.46 -11.82 -9.19
N VAL A 101 10.03 -12.44 -10.22
CA VAL A 101 10.46 -13.85 -10.22
C VAL A 101 11.48 -14.18 -9.12
N GLU A 102 12.29 -13.21 -8.70
CA GLU A 102 13.28 -13.40 -7.63
C GLU A 102 12.83 -12.82 -6.28
N SER A 103 11.65 -12.19 -6.23
CA SER A 103 11.16 -11.57 -5.00
C SER A 103 10.58 -12.61 -4.04
N ARG A 104 10.92 -12.49 -2.76
CA ARG A 104 10.26 -13.23 -1.69
C ARG A 104 8.89 -12.63 -1.46
N LYS A 105 7.84 -13.46 -1.51
CA LYS A 105 6.48 -13.05 -1.18
C LYS A 105 6.24 -13.07 0.34
N LEU A 106 5.62 -12.03 0.86
CA LEU A 106 5.16 -11.90 2.25
C LEU A 106 3.86 -11.08 2.30
N ALA A 107 3.41 -10.71 3.50
CA ALA A 107 2.23 -9.86 3.71
C ALA A 107 2.56 -8.68 4.63
N VAL A 108 2.10 -7.49 4.27
CA VAL A 108 2.29 -6.24 5.03
C VAL A 108 0.95 -5.55 5.16
N GLY A 109 0.48 -5.32 6.40
CA GLY A 109 -0.84 -4.72 6.64
C GLY A 109 -2.01 -5.50 6.00
N GLY A 110 -1.87 -6.83 5.82
CA GLY A 110 -2.86 -7.67 5.13
C GLY A 110 -2.79 -7.63 3.59
N ASN A 111 -1.91 -6.83 3.01
CA ASN A 111 -1.70 -6.70 1.58
C ASN A 111 -0.55 -7.61 1.09
N PRO A 112 -0.63 -8.16 -0.14
CA PRO A 112 0.48 -8.89 -0.74
C PRO A 112 1.71 -7.99 -0.87
N ALA A 113 2.87 -8.51 -0.46
CA ALA A 113 4.12 -7.78 -0.49
C ALA A 113 5.25 -8.63 -1.09
N TYR A 114 6.16 -7.97 -1.79
CA TYR A 114 7.23 -8.57 -2.57
C TYR A 114 8.54 -7.90 -2.19
N LEU A 115 9.43 -8.69 -1.61
CA LEU A 115 10.75 -8.25 -1.20
C LEU A 115 11.79 -8.72 -2.23
N SER A 116 12.44 -7.80 -2.92
CA SER A 116 13.45 -8.14 -3.93
C SER A 116 14.84 -8.29 -3.30
N PRO A 117 15.62 -9.31 -3.69
CA PRO A 117 16.99 -9.51 -3.21
C PRO A 117 17.96 -8.58 -3.93
N ASP A 118 18.03 -7.31 -3.53
CA ASP A 118 18.92 -6.33 -4.19
C ASP A 118 20.35 -6.27 -3.59
N GLY A 119 20.68 -7.17 -2.65
CA GLY A 119 21.99 -7.26 -2.00
C GLY A 119 21.89 -7.43 -0.49
N ARG A 120 23.04 -7.53 0.22
CA ARG A 120 23.04 -7.68 1.69
C ARG A 120 22.68 -6.40 2.45
N HIS A 121 22.73 -5.25 1.79
CA HIS A 121 22.63 -3.94 2.44
C HIS A 121 21.54 -3.05 1.85
N THR A 122 20.82 -3.50 0.83
CA THR A 122 19.72 -2.74 0.23
C THR A 122 18.41 -3.46 0.53
N CYS A 123 17.31 -2.71 0.54
CA CYS A 123 16.00 -3.29 0.66
C CYS A 123 15.02 -2.64 -0.29
N ARG A 124 14.41 -3.45 -1.16
CA ARG A 124 13.31 -3.05 -2.01
C ARG A 124 12.07 -3.86 -1.66
N LEU A 125 11.06 -3.17 -1.18
CA LEU A 125 9.77 -3.73 -0.80
C LEU A 125 8.66 -3.08 -1.63
N GLU A 126 7.87 -3.91 -2.30
CA GLU A 126 6.67 -3.50 -3.02
C GLU A 126 5.43 -4.11 -2.37
N VAL A 127 4.42 -3.30 -2.07
CA VAL A 127 3.16 -3.77 -1.46
C VAL A 127 1.98 -3.40 -2.36
N ASP A 128 1.23 -4.41 -2.79
CA ASP A 128 0.10 -4.28 -3.69
C ASP A 128 -1.20 -4.02 -2.94
N THR A 129 -1.90 -2.94 -3.28
CA THR A 129 -3.14 -2.54 -2.62
C THR A 129 -4.13 -1.91 -3.60
N GLY A 130 -5.25 -2.60 -3.84
CA GLY A 130 -6.36 -2.06 -4.65
C GLY A 130 -5.99 -1.62 -6.08
N GLY A 131 -5.08 -2.35 -6.75
CA GLY A 131 -4.65 -2.04 -8.13
C GLY A 131 -3.54 -0.99 -8.23
N VAL A 132 -2.92 -0.62 -7.11
CA VAL A 132 -1.75 0.26 -7.00
C VAL A 132 -0.72 -0.42 -6.11
N SER A 133 0.55 -0.16 -6.32
CA SER A 133 1.62 -0.62 -5.45
C SER A 133 2.36 0.54 -4.83
N VAL A 134 2.66 0.39 -3.53
CA VAL A 134 3.61 1.24 -2.80
C VAL A 134 4.96 0.55 -2.85
N LEU A 135 5.92 1.16 -3.54
CA LEU A 135 7.29 0.65 -3.57
C LEU A 135 8.19 1.57 -2.74
N MET A 136 8.93 0.98 -1.82
CA MET A 136 10.01 1.63 -1.09
C MET A 136 11.32 0.91 -1.38
N ASP A 137 12.33 1.67 -1.82
CA ASP A 137 13.66 1.17 -2.15
C ASP A 137 14.70 1.97 -1.37
N VAL A 138 15.55 1.25 -0.63
CA VAL A 138 16.49 1.82 0.31
C VAL A 138 17.89 1.26 0.07
N ALA A 139 18.82 2.18 -0.17
CA ALA A 139 20.25 1.95 -0.08
C ALA A 139 20.81 2.81 1.08
N PRO A 140 20.97 2.23 2.29
CA PRO A 140 21.33 2.96 3.49
C PRO A 140 22.81 3.37 3.52
N GLY A 141 23.11 4.39 4.33
CA GLY A 141 24.46 4.86 4.61
C GLY A 141 25.28 3.89 5.49
N SER A 142 26.61 4.02 5.45
CA SER A 142 27.55 3.12 6.14
C SER A 142 27.54 3.20 7.68
N ARG A 143 26.84 4.17 8.26
CA ARG A 143 26.57 4.27 9.71
C ARG A 143 25.08 4.39 9.98
N SER A 144 24.25 3.89 9.06
CA SER A 144 22.82 3.79 9.28
C SER A 144 22.57 3.21 10.66
N ALA A 145 21.68 3.83 11.44
CA ALA A 145 21.31 3.27 12.76
C ALA A 145 20.61 1.91 12.64
N VAL A 146 20.32 1.52 11.39
CA VAL A 146 19.78 0.22 11.00
C VAL A 146 20.89 -0.83 10.82
N ASP A 147 22.17 -0.44 10.79
CA ASP A 147 23.33 -1.33 10.62
C ASP A 147 24.20 -1.40 11.89
N ASP A 148 24.04 -2.51 12.62
CA ASP A 148 25.10 -3.22 13.36
C ASP A 148 24.61 -4.65 13.69
N ASP A 149 23.29 -4.87 13.82
CA ASP A 149 22.62 -6.19 13.90
C ASP A 149 21.19 -6.18 13.26
N GLY A 150 20.78 -5.08 12.61
CA GLY A 150 19.41 -4.80 12.19
C GLY A 150 19.11 -5.15 10.72
N ASP A 151 18.01 -5.87 10.49
CA ASP A 151 17.52 -6.16 9.15
C ASP A 151 16.91 -4.88 8.54
N VAL A 152 17.61 -4.22 7.61
CA VAL A 152 17.12 -3.04 6.87
C VAL A 152 15.72 -3.26 6.30
N CYS A 153 15.38 -4.50 5.94
CA CYS A 153 14.05 -4.81 5.43
C CYS A 153 12.96 -4.85 6.48
N ALA A 154 13.27 -5.08 7.75
CA ALA A 154 12.31 -4.95 8.83
C ALA A 154 11.91 -3.48 9.05
N GLU A 155 12.88 -2.56 9.01
CA GLU A 155 12.64 -1.12 9.11
C GLU A 155 11.87 -0.60 7.89
N VAL A 156 12.26 -0.99 6.69
CA VAL A 156 11.52 -0.65 5.46
C VAL A 156 10.08 -1.16 5.51
N THR A 157 9.86 -2.38 6.02
CA THR A 157 8.51 -2.92 6.22
C THR A 157 7.69 -2.06 7.18
N THR A 158 8.31 -1.58 8.26
CA THR A 158 7.67 -0.68 9.23
C THR A 158 7.34 0.67 8.58
N SER A 159 8.27 1.27 7.84
CA SER A 159 8.03 2.53 7.11
C SER A 159 6.90 2.39 6.09
N VAL A 160 6.88 1.32 5.29
CA VAL A 160 5.80 1.07 4.32
C VAL A 160 4.46 0.85 5.03
N THR A 161 4.44 0.16 6.18
CA THR A 161 3.22 0.02 6.99
C THR A 161 2.68 1.39 7.44
N THR A 162 3.56 2.30 7.86
CA THR A 162 3.19 3.68 8.19
C THR A 162 2.65 4.43 6.98
N VAL A 163 3.26 4.29 5.81
CA VAL A 163 2.77 4.90 4.55
C VAL A 163 1.37 4.40 4.22
N LEU A 164 1.15 3.09 4.24
CA LEU A 164 -0.17 2.49 4.00
C LEU A 164 -1.21 3.01 5.00
N GLY A 165 -0.84 3.14 6.28
CA GLY A 165 -1.69 3.75 7.31
C GLY A 165 -2.07 5.21 7.01
N ARG A 166 -1.12 6.03 6.55
CA ARG A 166 -1.36 7.43 6.14
C ARG A 166 -2.30 7.54 4.95
N LEU A 167 -2.15 6.61 4.00
CA LEU A 167 -3.01 6.51 2.83
C LEU A 167 -4.38 5.90 3.12
N ARG A 168 -4.54 5.24 4.28
CA ARG A 168 -5.72 4.44 4.68
C ARG A 168 -5.95 3.27 3.72
N TRP A 169 -4.87 2.58 3.38
CA TRP A 169 -4.82 1.57 2.32
C TRP A 169 -4.69 0.15 2.81
#